data_AF-Q12YS7-F1
#
_entry.id   AF-Q12YS7-F1
#
_cell.length_a   1.000
_cell.length_b   1.000
_cell.length_c   1.000
_cell.angle_alpha   90.00
_cell.angle_beta   90.00
_cell.angle_gamma   90.00
#
_symmetry.space_group_name_H-M   'P 1'
#
loop_
_entity.id
_entity.type
_entity.pdbx_description
1 polymer ?
#
loop_
_entity_poly.entity_id
_entity_poly.type
_entity_poly.pdbx_seq_one_letter_code
_entity_poly.pdbx_strand_id
1 'polypeptide(L)'
;MVLEYWDENGYSNFSYGDTLIEELADAMGTNENGINGTKISHIDDGIEEVCDYYGYSDFTIVNDDNLFMSETMFEIDAGNPFVLSMIYGGLGSGYTNPYNNHSVTCMGYSEGTIDYLFLHDTWDDEDHHYITFGGIGI
;
A
#
# COMPACT_ATOMS: atom_id res chain seq x y z
N MET A 1 -5.94 5.58 -0.38
CA MET A 1 -4.48 5.32 -0.52
C MET A 1 -3.72 5.77 0.74
N VAL A 2 -2.55 5.19 1.06
CA VAL A 2 -1.75 5.56 2.26
C VAL A 2 -1.36 7.05 2.34
N LEU A 3 -0.99 7.69 1.23
CA LEU A 3 -0.58 9.10 1.23
C LEU A 3 -1.77 10.05 1.45
N GLU A 4 -2.97 9.69 0.97
CA GLU A 4 -4.21 10.42 1.27
C GLU A 4 -4.55 10.36 2.78
N TYR A 5 -4.29 9.22 3.44
CA TYR A 5 -4.41 9.14 4.89
C TYR A 5 -3.43 10.12 5.58
N TRP A 6 -2.18 10.18 5.13
CA TRP A 6 -1.18 11.07 5.71
C TRP A 6 -1.46 12.56 5.45
N ASP A 7 -2.08 12.91 4.32
CA ASP A 7 -2.57 14.26 4.02
C ASP A 7 -3.48 14.80 5.15
N GLU A 8 -4.38 13.93 5.63
CA GLU A 8 -5.30 14.26 6.73
C GLU A 8 -4.69 14.08 8.13
N ASN A 9 -3.50 13.46 8.24
CA ASN A 9 -2.89 13.05 9.51
C ASN A 9 -1.46 13.61 9.74
N GLY A 10 -1.20 14.82 9.23
CA GLY A 10 -0.01 15.60 9.59
C GLY A 10 0.95 15.90 8.44
N TYR A 11 0.71 15.35 7.26
CA TYR A 11 1.49 15.58 6.03
C TYR A 11 0.59 16.17 4.93
N SER A 12 -0.03 17.31 5.21
CA SER A 12 -0.99 17.98 4.31
C SER A 12 -0.42 18.49 2.98
N ASN A 13 -1.30 18.76 2.01
CA ASN A 13 -1.06 19.32 0.68
C ASN A 13 -0.69 18.31 -0.43
N PHE A 14 -0.95 17.02 -0.25
CA PHE A 14 -0.94 16.09 -1.39
C PHE A 14 -2.11 16.38 -2.35
N SER A 15 -1.96 15.96 -3.60
CA SER A 15 -3.10 15.78 -4.49
C SER A 15 -4.00 14.62 -4.00
N TYR A 16 -5.15 14.39 -4.63
CA TYR A 16 -6.11 13.37 -4.19
C TYR A 16 -6.63 12.55 -5.37
N GLY A 17 -7.01 11.29 -5.12
CA GLY A 17 -7.60 10.38 -6.08
C GLY A 17 -6.69 10.12 -7.29
N ASP A 18 -7.30 10.12 -8.48
CA ASP A 18 -6.62 9.83 -9.75
C ASP A 18 -5.35 10.68 -9.97
N THR A 19 -5.35 11.95 -9.56
CA THR A 19 -4.17 12.81 -9.72
C THR A 19 -2.98 12.30 -8.92
N LEU A 20 -3.18 11.88 -7.68
CA LEU A 20 -2.10 11.33 -6.85
C LEU A 20 -1.65 9.97 -7.38
N ILE A 21 -2.58 9.15 -7.89
CA ILE A 21 -2.29 7.86 -8.53
C ILE A 21 -1.42 8.07 -9.78
N GLU A 22 -1.75 9.06 -10.62
CA GLU A 22 -0.99 9.40 -11.82
C GLU A 22 0.42 9.92 -11.48
N GLU A 23 0.56 10.79 -10.47
CA GLU A 23 1.85 11.29 -10.00
C GLU A 23 2.75 10.15 -9.50
N LEU A 24 2.20 9.22 -8.72
CA LEU A 24 2.92 8.02 -8.28
C LEU A 24 3.26 7.10 -9.46
N ALA A 25 2.34 6.90 -10.41
CA ALA A 25 2.60 6.08 -11.59
C ALA A 25 3.71 6.67 -12.47
N ASP A 26 3.77 8.00 -12.62
CA ASP A 26 4.84 8.69 -13.33
C ASP A 26 6.19 8.51 -12.62
N ALA A 27 6.25 8.77 -11.31
CA ALA A 27 7.47 8.61 -10.52
C ALA A 27 7.96 7.15 -10.47
N MET A 28 7.05 6.18 -10.42
CA MET A 28 7.35 4.74 -10.44
C MET A 28 7.70 4.22 -11.85
N GLY A 29 7.47 5.01 -12.90
CA GLY A 29 7.74 4.65 -14.30
C GLY A 29 6.71 3.70 -14.92
N THR A 30 5.46 3.75 -14.47
CA THR A 30 4.35 2.86 -14.87
C THR A 30 3.18 3.54 -15.57
N ASN A 31 3.39 4.78 -16.01
CA ASN A 31 2.42 5.51 -16.82
C ASN A 31 2.11 4.83 -18.17
N GLU A 32 1.30 5.48 -18.99
CA GLU A 32 0.77 4.98 -20.27
C GLU A 32 1.82 4.45 -21.26
N ASN A 33 3.10 4.81 -21.08
CA ASN A 33 4.25 4.34 -21.86
C ASN A 33 5.04 3.22 -21.16
N GLY A 34 4.79 2.98 -19.87
CA GLY A 34 5.34 1.94 -19.02
C GLY A 34 4.70 0.58 -19.30
N ILE A 35 5.36 -0.22 -20.13
CA ILE A 35 5.00 -1.62 -20.31
C ILE A 35 5.56 -2.38 -19.10
N ASN A 36 4.71 -3.05 -18.31
CA ASN A 36 5.00 -4.12 -17.31
C ASN A 36 4.82 -3.82 -15.81
N GLY A 37 3.97 -2.89 -15.40
CA GLY A 37 3.64 -2.68 -13.98
C GLY A 37 4.82 -2.18 -13.14
N THR A 38 4.59 -1.90 -11.85
CA THR A 38 5.61 -1.28 -11.00
C THR A 38 6.63 -2.32 -10.56
N LYS A 39 7.92 -2.04 -10.76
CA LYS A 39 8.98 -2.84 -10.13
C LYS A 39 8.98 -2.54 -8.64
N ILE A 40 9.14 -3.56 -7.80
CA ILE A 40 9.14 -3.39 -6.34
C ILE A 40 10.13 -2.30 -5.90
N SER A 41 11.33 -2.29 -6.48
CA SER A 41 12.37 -1.27 -6.20
C SER A 41 12.10 0.12 -6.75
N HIS A 42 10.94 0.36 -7.38
CA HIS A 42 10.52 1.70 -7.80
C HIS A 42 9.37 2.21 -6.93
N ILE A 43 8.77 1.35 -6.09
CA ILE A 43 7.63 1.74 -5.24
C ILE A 43 8.11 2.75 -4.20
N ASP A 44 9.17 2.42 -3.50
CA ASP A 44 9.80 3.28 -2.50
C ASP A 44 10.38 4.54 -3.14
N ASP A 45 11.25 4.40 -4.15
CA ASP A 45 11.84 5.54 -4.86
C ASP A 45 10.76 6.51 -5.38
N GLY A 46 9.66 5.98 -5.94
CA GLY A 46 8.57 6.79 -6.48
C GLY A 46 7.74 7.50 -5.42
N ILE A 47 7.47 6.85 -4.26
CA ILE A 47 6.78 7.50 -3.14
C ILE A 47 7.67 8.60 -2.55
N GLU A 48 8.97 8.37 -2.39
CA GLU A 48 9.92 9.39 -1.90
C GLU A 48 10.00 10.58 -2.87
N GLU A 49 10.04 10.35 -4.18
CA GLU A 49 10.04 11.42 -5.18
C GLU A 49 8.77 12.27 -5.12
N VAL A 50 7.59 11.65 -5.01
CA VAL A 50 6.33 12.38 -4.83
C VAL A 50 6.33 13.16 -3.50
N CYS A 51 6.80 12.55 -2.41
CA CYS A 51 6.92 13.24 -1.13
C CYS A 51 7.85 14.47 -1.21
N ASP A 52 9.01 14.35 -1.85
CA ASP A 52 9.95 15.46 -2.07
C ASP A 52 9.32 16.58 -2.91
N TYR A 53 8.58 16.23 -3.97
CA TYR A 53 7.84 17.19 -4.80
C TYR A 53 6.83 18.01 -3.99
N TYR A 54 6.19 17.40 -2.98
CA TYR A 54 5.27 18.06 -2.05
C TYR A 54 5.97 18.73 -0.85
N GLY A 55 7.31 18.78 -0.83
CA GLY A 55 8.10 19.49 0.17
C GLY A 55 8.48 18.66 1.39
N TYR A 56 8.31 17.34 1.34
CA TYR A 56 8.72 16.39 2.37
C TYR A 56 10.11 15.79 2.06
N SER A 57 11.12 16.64 1.92
CA SER A 57 12.47 16.25 1.49
C SER A 57 13.25 15.36 2.48
N ASP A 58 12.76 15.25 3.72
CA ASP A 58 13.34 14.40 4.77
C ASP A 58 12.49 13.13 5.01
N PHE A 59 11.54 12.82 4.12
CA PHE A 59 10.78 11.58 4.18
C PHE A 59 11.68 10.40 3.80
N THR A 60 11.58 9.30 4.56
CA THR A 60 12.35 8.09 4.29
C THR A 60 11.45 6.90 4.45
N ILE A 61 11.40 6.06 3.43
CA ILE A 61 10.64 4.83 3.45
C ILE A 61 11.48 3.74 4.11
N VAL A 62 10.80 2.95 4.94
CA VAL A 62 11.38 1.74 5.52
C VAL A 62 10.74 0.56 4.82
N ASN A 63 11.56 -0.18 4.07
CA ASN A 63 11.15 -1.43 3.43
C ASN A 63 11.45 -2.60 4.36
N ASP A 64 10.48 -3.50 4.53
CA ASP A 64 10.69 -4.82 5.11
C ASP A 64 10.20 -5.90 4.14
N ASP A 65 11.10 -6.82 3.80
CA ASP A 65 10.81 -7.97 2.95
C ASP A 65 10.06 -9.08 3.71
N ASN A 66 9.96 -8.98 5.05
CA ASN A 66 9.30 -9.97 5.90
C ASN A 66 8.32 -9.31 6.87
N LEU A 67 7.04 -9.37 6.55
CA LEU A 67 6.02 -8.88 7.47
C LEU A 67 5.75 -9.89 8.60
N PHE A 68 5.78 -9.43 9.85
CA PHE A 68 5.30 -10.19 11.00
C PHE A 68 3.96 -9.65 11.51
N MET A 69 3.06 -10.53 11.95
CA MET A 69 1.76 -10.09 12.48
C MET A 69 1.94 -9.12 13.67
N SER A 70 2.92 -9.36 14.54
CA SER A 70 3.24 -8.46 15.65
C SER A 70 3.70 -7.06 15.23
N GLU A 71 4.34 -6.95 14.06
CA GLU A 71 4.77 -5.68 13.49
C GLU A 71 3.57 -4.95 12.87
N THR A 72 2.73 -5.65 12.12
CA THR A 72 1.44 -5.11 11.66
C THR A 72 0.66 -4.52 12.83
N MET A 73 0.52 -5.25 13.93
CA MET A 73 -0.19 -4.76 15.11
C MET A 73 0.43 -3.49 15.65
N PHE A 74 1.76 -3.46 15.78
CA PHE A 74 2.50 -2.32 16.31
C PHE A 74 2.28 -1.06 15.47
N GLU A 75 2.40 -1.16 14.15
CA GLU A 75 2.21 -0.03 13.23
C GLU A 75 0.75 0.43 13.19
N ILE A 76 -0.20 -0.50 13.04
CA ILE A 76 -1.62 -0.15 12.99
C ILE A 76 -2.11 0.46 14.32
N ASP A 77 -1.72 -0.11 15.47
CA ASP A 77 -2.09 0.46 16.78
C ASP A 77 -1.45 1.83 17.03
N ALA A 78 -0.33 2.13 16.38
CA ALA A 78 0.30 3.44 16.39
C ALA A 78 -0.36 4.45 15.43
N GLY A 79 -1.31 4.02 14.60
CA GLY A 79 -1.94 4.86 13.57
C GLY A 79 -1.09 5.00 12.31
N ASN A 80 -0.24 4.02 12.01
CA ASN A 80 0.63 4.01 10.84
C ASN A 80 0.15 2.94 9.84
N PRO A 81 -0.84 3.22 8.97
CA PRO A 81 -1.13 2.35 7.85
C PRO A 81 0.07 2.34 6.88
N PHE A 82 0.27 1.22 6.18
CA PHE A 82 1.43 1.01 5.33
C PHE A 82 1.06 0.37 3.99
N VAL A 83 1.95 0.51 3.01
CA VAL A 83 1.82 -0.18 1.72
C VAL A 83 2.19 -1.64 1.91
N LEU A 84 1.29 -2.55 1.54
CA LEU A 84 1.53 -3.98 1.49
C LEU A 84 1.69 -4.39 0.03
N SER A 85 2.92 -4.66 -0.39
CA SER A 85 3.23 -5.26 -1.68
C SER A 85 3.27 -6.78 -1.56
N MET A 86 2.36 -7.45 -2.25
CA MET A 86 2.25 -8.91 -2.28
C MET A 86 2.91 -9.46 -3.54
N ILE A 87 3.69 -10.51 -3.41
CA ILE A 87 4.11 -11.36 -4.54
C ILE A 87 3.43 -12.71 -4.38
N TYR A 88 2.73 -13.15 -5.43
CA TYR A 88 1.90 -14.36 -5.40
C TYR A 88 0.83 -14.34 -4.28
N GLY A 89 0.28 -13.16 -3.98
CA GLY A 89 -0.80 -12.97 -3.03
C GLY A 89 -2.03 -13.80 -3.37
N GLY A 90 -2.67 -14.34 -2.35
CA GLY A 90 -3.80 -15.24 -2.43
C GLY A 90 -5.13 -14.54 -2.71
N LEU A 91 -6.23 -15.24 -2.43
CA LEU A 91 -7.59 -14.74 -2.63
C LEU A 91 -8.03 -13.87 -1.44
N GLY A 92 -8.28 -12.59 -1.69
CA GLY A 92 -8.93 -11.69 -0.74
C GLY A 92 -10.45 -11.83 -0.70
N SER A 93 -11.08 -11.27 0.33
CA SER A 93 -12.54 -11.12 0.39
C SER A 93 -13.05 -10.25 -0.75
N GLY A 94 -14.25 -10.54 -1.24
CA GLY A 94 -14.86 -9.77 -2.35
C GLY A 94 -14.33 -10.15 -3.73
N TYR A 95 -13.18 -10.83 -3.83
CA TYR A 95 -12.60 -11.24 -5.10
C TYR A 95 -12.89 -12.68 -5.50
N THR A 96 -12.83 -12.92 -6.81
CA THR A 96 -12.93 -14.26 -7.43
C THR A 96 -11.58 -14.77 -7.91
N ASN A 97 -10.59 -13.88 -8.05
CA ASN A 97 -9.23 -14.19 -8.45
C ASN A 97 -8.24 -13.75 -7.36
N PRO A 98 -7.07 -14.41 -7.26
CA PRO A 98 -6.03 -14.01 -6.33
C PRO A 98 -5.42 -12.65 -6.70
N TYR A 99 -4.87 -11.97 -5.70
CA TYR A 99 -4.13 -10.71 -5.88
C TYR A 99 -2.89 -10.88 -6.75
N ASN A 100 -2.20 -12.02 -6.68
CA ASN A 100 -0.91 -12.25 -7.34
C ASN A 100 0.12 -11.16 -6.96
N ASN A 101 0.70 -10.47 -7.94
CA ASN A 101 1.65 -9.39 -7.72
C ASN A 101 0.87 -8.08 -7.69
N HIS A 102 0.65 -7.52 -6.50
CA HIS A 102 -0.18 -6.34 -6.31
C HIS A 102 0.20 -5.56 -5.05
N SER A 103 -0.04 -4.26 -5.03
CA SER A 103 0.19 -3.42 -3.85
C SER A 103 -1.11 -2.78 -3.39
N VAL A 104 -1.37 -2.85 -2.09
CA VAL A 104 -2.58 -2.34 -1.43
C VAL A 104 -2.19 -1.56 -0.18
N THR A 105 -3.12 -0.82 0.41
CA THR A 105 -2.91 -0.20 1.73
C THR A 105 -3.39 -1.16 2.83
N CYS A 106 -2.51 -1.54 3.75
CA CYS A 106 -2.90 -2.24 4.98
C CYS A 106 -3.36 -1.21 6.01
N MET A 107 -4.62 -1.30 6.43
CA MET A 107 -5.27 -0.32 7.32
C MET A 107 -5.69 -0.91 8.66
N GLY A 108 -5.57 -2.22 8.83
CA GLY A 108 -6.08 -2.90 10.00
C GLY A 108 -5.67 -4.35 10.10
N TYR A 109 -5.94 -4.94 11.26
CA TYR A 109 -5.76 -6.38 11.49
C TYR A 109 -6.87 -6.93 12.38
N SER A 110 -7.01 -8.27 12.36
CA SER A 110 -7.77 -9.02 13.35
C SER A 110 -6.98 -10.26 13.72
N GLU A 111 -6.70 -10.45 15.00
CA GLU A 111 -6.09 -11.66 15.54
C GLU A 111 -7.14 -12.64 16.05
N GLY A 112 -6.89 -13.94 15.90
CA GLY A 112 -7.79 -14.96 16.44
C GLY A 112 -7.38 -16.38 16.06
N THR A 113 -8.38 -17.22 15.75
CA THR A 113 -8.10 -18.56 15.22
C THR A 113 -7.45 -18.49 13.84
N ILE A 114 -7.80 -17.46 13.07
CA ILE A 114 -7.18 -17.10 11.80
C ILE A 114 -6.92 -15.61 11.89
N ASP A 115 -5.69 -15.23 11.57
CA ASP A 115 -5.25 -13.84 11.52
C ASP A 115 -5.60 -13.23 10.17
N TYR A 116 -6.10 -12.00 10.18
CA TYR A 116 -6.52 -11.26 9.00
C TYR A 116 -5.88 -9.88 8.96
N LEU A 117 -5.62 -9.40 7.75
CA LEU A 117 -5.29 -8.02 7.44
C LEU A 117 -6.48 -7.37 6.73
N PHE A 118 -6.82 -6.14 7.12
CA PHE A 118 -7.81 -5.31 6.45
C PHE A 118 -7.11 -4.38 5.46
N LEU A 119 -7.61 -4.38 4.23
CA LEU A 119 -6.97 -3.79 3.07
C LEU A 119 -7.89 -2.77 2.41
N HIS A 120 -7.31 -1.67 1.96
CA HIS A 120 -7.88 -0.80 0.95
C HIS A 120 -7.14 -1.03 -0.36
N ASP A 121 -7.87 -1.48 -1.36
CA ASP A 121 -7.37 -1.75 -2.71
C ASP A 121 -7.94 -0.70 -3.67
N THR A 122 -7.10 -0.22 -4.58
CA THR A 122 -7.48 0.73 -5.64
C THR A 122 -8.19 0.05 -6.83
N TRP A 123 -8.40 -1.27 -6.82
CA TRP A 123 -9.17 -1.97 -7.85
C TRP A 123 -10.67 -1.69 -7.83
N ASP A 124 -11.21 -1.22 -6.71
CA ASP A 124 -12.62 -0.86 -6.59
C ASP A 124 -12.83 0.25 -5.53
N ASP A 125 -14.08 0.68 -5.41
CA ASP A 125 -14.53 1.70 -4.47
C ASP A 125 -15.04 1.07 -3.14
N GLU A 126 -14.84 -0.23 -2.91
CA GLU A 126 -15.23 -0.86 -1.64
C GLU A 126 -14.14 -0.64 -0.58
N ASP A 127 -14.50 0.07 0.49
CA ASP A 127 -13.54 0.51 1.50
C ASP A 127 -12.95 -0.62 2.37
N HIS A 128 -13.34 -1.89 2.19
CA HIS A 128 -13.00 -2.95 3.14
C HIS A 128 -12.81 -4.34 2.51
N HIS A 129 -11.61 -4.61 1.99
CA HIS A 129 -11.16 -5.97 1.73
C HIS A 129 -10.44 -6.54 2.94
N TYR A 130 -10.35 -7.87 3.01
CA TYR A 130 -9.47 -8.54 3.95
C TYR A 130 -8.84 -9.79 3.32
N ILE A 131 -7.67 -10.14 3.83
CA ILE A 131 -6.95 -11.36 3.47
C ILE A 131 -6.45 -12.04 4.73
N THR A 132 -6.37 -13.37 4.73
CA THR A 132 -5.69 -14.09 5.81
C THR A 132 -4.21 -13.72 5.81
N PHE A 133 -3.60 -13.54 6.99
CA PHE A 133 -2.19 -13.20 7.11
C PHE A 133 -1.27 -14.17 6.35
N GLY A 134 -1.51 -15.48 6.47
CA GLY A 134 -0.78 -16.51 5.70
C GLY A 134 -1.09 -16.54 4.19
N GLY A 135 -1.99 -15.68 3.71
CA GLY A 135 -2.41 -15.58 2.31
C GLY A 135 -1.77 -14.42 1.55
N ILE A 136 -0.98 -13.56 2.19
CA ILE A 136 -0.39 -12.36 1.55
C ILE A 136 0.68 -12.69 0.50
N GLY A 137 1.18 -13.92 0.44
CA GLY A 137 2.32 -14.24 -0.43
C GLY A 137 3.65 -13.84 0.23
N ILE A 138 4.73 -13.73 -0.55
CA ILE A 138 6.09 -13.40 -0.06
C ILE A 138 6.71 -12.36 -0.97
#